data_AF-A0A6A7KD41-F1
#
_entry.id   AF-A0A6A7KD41-F1
#
_cell.length_a   1.000
_cell.length_b   1.000
_cell.length_c   1.000
_cell.angle_alpha   90.00
_cell.angle_beta   90.00
_cell.angle_gamma   90.00
#
_symmetry.space_group_name_H-M   'P 1'
#
loop_
_entity.id
_entity.type
_entity.pdbx_description
1 polymer ?
#
loop_
_entity_poly.entity_id
_entity_poly.type
_entity_poly.pdbx_seq_one_letter_code
_entity_poly.pdbx_strand_id
1 'polypeptide(L)'
;MNLVVYALIKEEISNGKLIDVVVLIGDKERINEFIYENIHKFYKEGGSFLKRKETEDRLYEVWELQKPDGDIIELRFYVFGDENIDSISIIK
;
A
#
# COMPACT_ATOMS: atom_id res chain seq x y z
N MET A 1 16.94 22.61 -1.25
CA MET A 1 15.93 21.65 -1.74
C MET A 1 15.06 21.27 -0.56
N ASN A 2 13.76 21.57 -0.60
CA ASN A 2 12.83 20.97 0.35
C ASN A 2 12.63 19.52 -0.08
N LEU A 3 13.05 18.57 0.75
CA LEU A 3 12.71 17.17 0.56
C LEU A 3 11.25 17.00 0.97
N VAL A 4 10.38 16.80 -0.01
CA VAL A 4 8.99 16.41 0.26
C VAL A 4 9.01 14.95 0.69
N VAL A 5 8.56 14.69 1.91
CA VAL A 5 8.52 13.36 2.50
C VAL A 5 7.08 12.87 2.52
N TYR A 6 6.89 11.61 2.14
CA TYR A 6 5.64 10.91 2.18
C TYR A 6 5.72 9.77 3.21
N ALA A 7 4.61 9.48 3.86
CA ALA A 7 4.37 8.24 4.58
C ALA A 7 3.39 7.39 3.81
N LEU A 8 3.72 6.14 3.58
CA LEU A 8 2.81 5.11 3.11
C LEU A 8 2.50 4.16 4.26
N ILE A 9 1.22 3.86 4.45
CA ILE A 9 0.76 2.74 5.27
C ILE A 9 0.24 1.67 4.32
N LYS A 10 0.82 0.46 4.35
CA LYS A 10 0.30 -0.71 3.65
C LYS A 10 -0.40 -1.61 4.66
N GLU A 11 -1.67 -1.90 4.42
CA GLU A 11 -2.39 -2.95 5.13
C GLU A 11 -2.48 -4.20 4.23
N GLU A 12 -2.24 -5.36 4.82
CA GLU A 12 -2.56 -6.65 4.22
C GLU A 12 -3.70 -7.30 4.98
N ILE A 13 -4.79 -7.60 4.29
CA ILE A 13 -5.99 -8.16 4.88
C ILE A 13 -6.30 -9.46 4.15
N SER A 14 -6.55 -10.54 4.88
CA SER A 14 -6.96 -11.82 4.32
C SER A 14 -8.31 -12.21 4.88
N ASN A 15 -9.27 -12.52 4.01
CA ASN A 15 -10.62 -12.92 4.41
C ASN A 15 -11.26 -11.95 5.43
N GLY A 16 -11.04 -10.64 5.25
CA GLY A 16 -11.55 -9.57 6.11
C GLY A 16 -10.80 -9.35 7.43
N LYS A 17 -9.70 -10.08 7.69
CA LYS A 17 -8.86 -9.90 8.88
C LYS A 17 -7.54 -9.24 8.53
N LEU A 18 -7.15 -8.21 9.28
CA LEU A 18 -5.85 -7.56 9.17
C LEU A 18 -4.75 -8.55 9.58
N ILE A 19 -3.78 -8.76 8.69
CA ILE A 19 -2.66 -9.68 8.86
C ILE A 19 -1.37 -8.92 9.15
N ASP A 20 -1.15 -7.81 8.44
CA ASP A 20 0.10 -7.04 8.51
C ASP A 20 -0.14 -5.55 8.24
N VAL A 21 0.68 -4.71 8.86
CA VAL A 21 0.72 -3.26 8.63
C VAL A 21 2.17 -2.81 8.52
N VAL A 22 2.49 -2.19 7.39
CA VAL A 22 3.82 -1.64 7.13
C VAL A 22 3.71 -0.13 6.99
N VAL A 23 4.59 0.61 7.67
CA VAL A 23 4.76 2.05 7.48
C VAL A 23 6.09 2.30 6.78
N LEU A 24 6.04 2.97 5.63
CA LEU A 24 7.20 3.38 4.86
C LEU A 24 7.25 4.91 4.79
N ILE A 25 8.39 5.50 5.15
CA ILE A 25 8.62 6.94 5.00
C ILE A 25 9.70 7.15 3.93
N GLY A 26 9.42 7.99 2.94
CA GLY A 26 10.32 8.21 1.81
C GLY A 26 9.85 9.29 0.86
N ASP A 27 10.64 9.56 -0.18
CA ASP A 27 10.19 10.37 -1.31
C ASP A 27 9.18 9.60 -2.19
N LYS A 28 8.59 10.31 -3.16
CA LYS A 28 7.57 9.75 -4.05
C LYS A 28 8.09 8.55 -4.86
N GLU A 29 9.35 8.55 -5.27
CA GLU A 29 9.94 7.46 -6.06
C GLU A 29 10.00 6.19 -5.23
N ARG A 30 10.52 6.29 -4.00
CA ARG A 30 10.58 5.16 -3.05
C ARG A 30 9.20 4.60 -2.70
N ILE A 31 8.19 5.46 -2.54
CA ILE A 31 6.81 5.02 -2.29
C ILE A 31 6.27 4.22 -3.49
N ASN A 32 6.47 4.71 -4.71
CA ASN A 32 6.01 4.03 -5.92
C ASN A 32 6.70 2.68 -6.10
N GLU A 33 8.03 2.63 -5.95
CA GLU A 33 8.80 1.38 -6.03
C GLU A 33 8.27 0.34 -5.06
N PHE A 34 8.03 0.72 -3.80
CA PHE A 34 7.50 -0.18 -2.79
C PHE A 34 6.13 -0.76 -3.18
N ILE A 35 5.21 0.06 -3.69
CA ILE A 35 3.89 -0.41 -4.14
C ILE A 35 4.06 -1.42 -5.28
N TYR A 36 4.84 -1.07 -6.30
CA TYR A 36 5.07 -1.95 -7.45
C TYR A 36 5.72 -3.28 -7.06
N GLU A 37 6.72 -3.26 -6.17
CA GLU A 37 7.38 -4.46 -5.67
C GLU A 37 6.41 -5.38 -4.94
N ASN A 38 5.55 -4.83 -4.07
CA ASN A 38 4.54 -5.61 -3.35
C ASN A 38 3.58 -6.28 -4.34
N ILE A 39 3.04 -5.53 -5.30
CA ILE A 39 2.13 -6.09 -6.31
C ILE A 39 2.83 -7.13 -7.19
N HIS A 40 4.06 -6.85 -7.64
CA HIS A 40 4.82 -7.77 -8.49
C HIS A 40 5.17 -9.07 -7.77
N LYS A 41 5.46 -9.02 -6.46
CA LYS A 41 5.69 -10.20 -5.63
C LYS A 41 4.49 -11.14 -5.65
N PHE A 42 3.27 -10.61 -5.50
CA PHE A 42 2.05 -11.42 -5.58
C PHE A 42 1.90 -12.16 -6.92
N TYR A 43 2.17 -11.50 -8.04
CA TYR A 43 2.13 -12.18 -9.35
C TYR A 43 3.22 -13.25 -9.50
N LYS A 44 4.43 -12.99 -8.99
CA LYS A 44 5.52 -13.98 -9.00
C LYS A 44 5.20 -15.23 -8.17
N GLU A 45 4.45 -15.07 -7.10
CA GLU A 45 3.97 -16.18 -6.25
C GLU A 45 2.77 -16.93 -6.87
N GLY A 46 2.36 -16.58 -8.10
CA GLY A 46 1.25 -17.21 -8.79
C GLY A 46 -0.12 -16.63 -8.42
N GLY A 47 -0.15 -15.52 -7.69
CA GLY A 47 -1.37 -14.78 -7.40
C GLY A 47 -1.96 -14.15 -8.67
N SER A 48 -3.28 -13.98 -8.68
CA SER A 48 -4.02 -13.34 -9.77
C SER A 48 -4.73 -12.08 -9.30
N PHE A 49 -4.89 -11.15 -10.24
CA PHE A 49 -5.62 -9.91 -10.02
C PHE A 49 -7.11 -10.14 -10.10
N LEU A 50 -7.86 -9.69 -9.09
CA LEU A 50 -9.32 -9.69 -9.12
C LEU A 50 -9.86 -8.31 -9.42
N LYS A 51 -9.46 -7.31 -8.62
CA LYS A 51 -10.07 -5.97 -8.69
C LYS A 51 -9.13 -4.88 -8.16
N ARG A 52 -9.22 -3.71 -8.80
CA ARG A 52 -8.65 -2.45 -8.33
C ARG A 52 -9.78 -1.48 -8.02
N LYS A 53 -9.75 -0.84 -6.85
CA LYS A 53 -10.64 0.28 -6.51
C LYS A 53 -9.79 1.51 -6.28
N GLU A 54 -10.00 2.54 -7.10
CA GLU A 54 -9.55 3.90 -6.80
C GLU A 54 -10.59 4.54 -5.89
N THR A 55 -10.15 5.16 -4.81
CA THR A 55 -11.05 5.83 -3.87
C THR A 55 -10.79 7.32 -3.90
N GLU A 56 -11.87 8.10 -3.88
CA GLU A 56 -11.87 9.55 -4.17
C GLU A 56 -11.15 10.40 -3.10
N ASP A 57 -10.93 9.88 -1.88
CA ASP A 57 -10.48 10.69 -0.74
C ASP A 57 -9.26 10.11 0.01
N ARG A 58 -8.06 10.12 -0.61
CA ARG A 58 -6.75 9.91 0.08
C ARG A 58 -6.32 8.45 0.34
N LEU A 59 -6.80 7.51 -0.46
CA LEU A 59 -6.36 6.12 -0.43
C LEU A 59 -5.74 5.77 -1.78
N TYR A 60 -4.47 5.41 -1.75
CA TYR A 60 -3.75 4.91 -2.91
C TYR A 60 -4.19 3.44 -3.11
N GLU A 61 -4.98 3.20 -4.14
CA GLU A 61 -5.27 1.88 -4.72
C GLU A 61 -5.53 0.71 -3.73
N VAL A 62 -6.79 0.28 -3.64
CA VAL A 62 -7.09 -1.04 -3.05
C VAL A 62 -6.95 -2.11 -4.12
N TRP A 63 -6.12 -3.10 -3.86
CA TRP A 63 -5.89 -4.26 -4.73
C TRP A 63 -6.45 -5.52 -4.09
N GLU A 64 -7.43 -6.13 -4.73
CA GLU A 64 -7.94 -7.45 -4.39
C GLU A 64 -7.22 -8.49 -5.25
N LEU A 65 -6.53 -9.41 -4.59
CA LEU A 65 -5.65 -10.41 -5.18
C LEU A 65 -6.08 -11.80 -4.70
N GLN A 66 -6.03 -12.78 -5.59
CA GLN A 66 -6.27 -14.18 -5.23
C GLN A 66 -4.94 -14.93 -5.21
N LYS A 67 -4.61 -15.58 -4.10
CA LYS A 67 -3.46 -16.49 -3.98
C LYS A 67 -3.69 -17.79 -4.76
N PRO A 68 -2.63 -18.57 -5.08
CA PRO A 68 -2.76 -19.85 -5.78
C PRO A 68 -3.63 -20.90 -5.07
N ASP A 69 -3.70 -20.83 -3.74
CA ASP A 69 -4.54 -21.70 -2.89
C ASP A 69 -6.02 -21.29 -2.88
N GLY A 70 -6.36 -20.19 -3.54
CA GLY A 70 -7.71 -19.64 -3.63
C GLY A 70 -8.04 -18.58 -2.58
N ASP A 71 -7.15 -18.32 -1.61
CA ASP A 71 -7.37 -17.28 -0.60
C ASP A 71 -7.41 -15.89 -1.24
N ILE A 72 -8.35 -15.06 -0.78
CA ILE A 72 -8.47 -13.67 -1.22
C ILE A 72 -7.76 -12.75 -0.23
N ILE A 73 -6.93 -11.88 -0.77
CA ILE A 73 -6.19 -10.86 -0.05
C ILE A 73 -6.53 -9.49 -0.60
N GLU A 74 -6.68 -8.54 0.31
CA GLU A 74 -6.76 -7.12 0.00
C GLU A 74 -5.45 -6.45 0.45
N LEU A 75 -4.78 -5.77 -0.47
CA LEU A 75 -3.74 -4.81 -0.16
C LEU A 75 -4.32 -3.41 -0.25
N ARG A 76 -4.07 -2.60 0.77
CA ARG A 76 -4.50 -1.22 0.82
C ARG A 76 -3.30 -0.34 1.06
N PHE A 77 -3.10 0.69 0.24
CA PHE A 77 -1.99 1.62 0.38
C PHE A 77 -2.52 3.02 0.73
N TYR A 78 -2.12 3.58 1.86
CA TYR A 78 -2.52 4.92 2.27
C TYR A 78 -1.31 5.82 2.18
N VAL A 79 -1.32 6.81 1.29
CA VAL A 79 -0.20 7.74 1.13
C VAL A 79 -0.57 9.07 1.75
N PHE A 80 0.25 9.51 2.69
CA PHE A 80 0.17 10.79 3.38
C PHE A 80 1.43 11.59 3.08
N GLY A 81 1.31 12.91 3.00
CA GLY A 81 2.42 13.78 2.64
C GLY A 81 2.08 14.63 1.42
N ASP A 82 2.46 15.89 1.51
CA ASP A 82 2.46 16.86 0.42
C ASP A 82 3.57 17.89 0.70
N GLU A 83 3.72 18.87 -0.17
CA GLU A 83 4.72 19.94 -0.02
C GLU A 83 4.55 20.83 1.22
N ASN A 84 3.45 20.66 1.98
CA ASN A 84 3.07 21.41 3.17
C ASN A 84 3.01 20.54 4.45
N ILE A 85 3.31 19.24 4.38
CA ILE A 85 3.30 18.34 5.56
C ILE A 85 4.69 18.32 6.20
N ASP A 86 4.79 18.99 7.36
CA ASP A 86 6.04 19.15 8.10
C ASP A 86 6.34 18.01 9.10
N SER A 87 5.40 17.10 9.38
CA SER A 87 5.66 15.98 10.30
C SER A 87 4.72 14.77 10.13
N ILE A 88 5.25 13.57 10.35
CA ILE A 88 4.52 12.30 10.47
C ILE A 88 4.82 11.74 11.86
N SER A 89 3.78 11.41 12.63
CA SER A 89 3.91 10.80 13.96
C SER A 89 3.10 9.52 14.05
N ILE A 90 3.75 8.44 14.52
CA ILE A 90 3.06 7.18 14.85
C ILE A 90 2.67 7.26 16.33
N ILE A 91 1.37 7.28 16.62
CA ILE A 91 0.83 7.31 17.99
C ILE A 91 0.57 5.86 18.43
N LYS A 92 0.99 5.51 19.65
CA LYS A 92 0.82 4.19 20.26
C LYS A 92 -0.44 4.11 21.10
#